data_AF-A0AAW7D7H6-F1
#
_entry.id   AF-A0AAW7D7H6-F1
#
_cell.length_a   1.000
_cell.length_b   1.000
_cell.length_c   1.000
_cell.angle_alpha   90.00
_cell.angle_beta   90.00
_cell.angle_gamma   90.00
#
_symmetry.space_group_name_H-M   'P 1'
#
loop_
_entity.id
_entity.type
_entity.pdbx_description
1 polymer ?
#
loop_
_entity_poly.entity_id
_entity_poly.type
_entity_poly.pdbx_seq_one_letter_code
_entity_poly.pdbx_strand_id
1 'polypeptide(L)'
;MMKTLYFTLVALFFTSILVGQEVKFKNKSVFIDKQEALRYEQPFLADEITFKKLDSQEEVVYIKPAREDRGKYNEIVYYTLVFVQEKVSFETQKFNQKGMKSIFKQLVKEGVVLPDGTVNIEAMERFKVKYEDSLTKLLIR
;
A
#
# COMPACT_ATOMS: atom_id res chain seq x y z
N MET A 1 -1.19 1.17 -51.40
CA MET A 1 -0.41 1.69 -50.25
C MET A 1 -1.26 2.35 -49.15
N MET A 2 -2.31 3.14 -49.46
CA MET A 2 -3.16 3.77 -48.41
C MET A 2 -3.90 2.79 -47.49
N LYS A 3 -4.28 1.60 -47.97
CA LYS A 3 -4.97 0.58 -47.15
C LYS A 3 -4.09 -0.01 -46.04
N THR A 4 -2.79 -0.13 -46.29
CA THR A 4 -1.82 -0.66 -45.31
C THR A 4 -1.50 0.35 -44.21
N LEU A 5 -1.56 1.65 -44.53
CA LEU A 5 -1.36 2.75 -43.58
C LEU A 5 -2.48 2.85 -42.54
N TYR A 6 -3.73 2.62 -42.96
CA TYR A 6 -4.87 2.55 -42.05
C TYR A 6 -4.75 1.37 -41.07
N PHE A 7 -4.23 0.23 -41.53
CA PHE A 7 -4.05 -0.96 -40.68
C PHE A 7 -2.98 -0.75 -39.61
N THR A 8 -1.91 -0.01 -39.92
CA THR A 8 -0.86 0.34 -38.96
C THR A 8 -1.35 1.35 -37.91
N LEU A 9 -2.18 2.31 -38.32
CA LEU A 9 -2.73 3.31 -37.40
C LEU A 9 -3.71 2.70 -36.39
N VAL A 10 -4.54 1.74 -36.81
CA VAL A 10 -5.48 1.02 -35.92
C VAL A 10 -4.74 0.11 -34.93
N ALA A 11 -3.64 -0.53 -35.34
CA ALA A 11 -2.83 -1.38 -34.46
C ALA A 11 -2.14 -0.58 -33.33
N LEU A 12 -1.79 0.69 -33.57
CA LEU A 12 -1.16 1.55 -32.56
C LEU A 12 -2.10 1.87 -31.38
N PHE A 13 -3.42 2.00 -31.63
CA PHE A 13 -4.41 2.32 -30.59
C PHE A 13 -4.69 1.17 -29.60
N PHE A 14 -4.32 -0.07 -29.92
CA PHE A 14 -4.50 -1.20 -28.98
C PHE A 14 -3.37 -1.37 -27.97
N THR A 15 -2.26 -0.62 -28.11
CA THR A 15 -1.09 -0.77 -27.23
C THR A 15 -1.11 0.12 -25.98
N SER A 16 -2.09 1.01 -25.85
CA SER A 16 -2.16 1.97 -24.73
C SER A 16 -3.09 1.55 -23.59
N ILE A 17 -3.25 0.24 -23.35
CA ILE A 17 -3.83 -0.20 -22.08
C ILE A 17 -2.73 -0.05 -21.03
N LEU A 18 -2.64 1.16 -20.45
CA LEU A 18 -1.91 1.41 -19.21
C LEU A 18 -2.60 0.60 -18.12
N VAL A 19 -2.24 -0.68 -17.99
CA VAL A 19 -2.73 -1.54 -16.92
C VAL A 19 -2.08 -1.05 -15.63
N GLY A 20 -2.81 -0.21 -14.88
CA GLY A 20 -2.45 0.05 -13.49
C GLY A 20 -2.58 -1.24 -12.69
N GLN A 21 -1.64 -1.48 -11.76
CA GLN A 21 -1.63 -2.71 -10.98
C GLN A 21 -2.94 -2.89 -10.20
N GLU A 22 -3.64 -4.01 -10.44
CA GLU A 22 -4.90 -4.31 -9.78
C GLU A 22 -4.64 -5.02 -8.45
N VAL A 23 -5.09 -4.43 -7.34
CA VAL A 23 -4.96 -5.03 -6.00
C VAL A 23 -6.32 -5.49 -5.47
N LYS A 24 -6.45 -6.79 -5.22
CA LYS A 24 -7.64 -7.45 -4.69
C LYS A 24 -7.35 -8.13 -3.36
N PHE A 25 -8.29 -8.04 -2.41
CA PHE A 25 -8.22 -8.72 -1.12
C PHE A 25 -9.32 -9.78 -1.08
N LYS A 26 -8.97 -11.06 -0.93
CA LYS A 26 -9.94 -12.16 -0.91
C LYS A 26 -9.43 -13.29 -0.03
N ASN A 27 -10.28 -13.84 0.84
CA ASN A 27 -9.97 -15.01 1.68
C ASN A 27 -8.64 -14.89 2.46
N LYS A 28 -8.38 -13.74 3.09
CA LYS A 28 -7.10 -13.42 3.78
C LYS A 28 -5.86 -13.40 2.87
N SER A 29 -6.04 -13.40 1.55
CA SER A 29 -4.97 -13.23 0.57
C SER A 29 -5.06 -11.88 -0.13
N VAL A 30 -3.90 -11.39 -0.56
CA VAL A 30 -3.71 -10.21 -1.39
C VAL A 30 -3.27 -10.68 -2.76
N PHE A 31 -4.03 -10.28 -3.78
CA PHE A 31 -3.71 -10.52 -5.17
C PHE A 31 -3.26 -9.22 -5.81
N ILE A 32 -2.09 -9.24 -6.45
CA ILE A 32 -1.56 -8.14 -7.26
C ILE A 32 -1.51 -8.65 -8.70
N ASP A 33 -2.22 -7.99 -9.61
CA ASP A 33 -2.33 -8.40 -11.02
C ASP A 33 -2.75 -9.86 -11.23
N LYS A 34 -3.69 -10.31 -10.38
CA LYS A 34 -4.25 -11.68 -10.33
C LYS A 34 -3.31 -12.74 -9.77
N GLN A 35 -2.07 -12.41 -9.43
CA GLN A 35 -1.15 -13.31 -8.74
C GLN A 35 -1.36 -13.16 -7.23
N GLU A 36 -1.48 -14.29 -6.52
CA GLU A 36 -1.47 -14.27 -5.06
C GLU A 36 -0.06 -13.86 -4.61
N ALA A 37 0.05 -12.73 -3.92
CA ALA A 37 1.34 -12.14 -3.55
C ALA A 37 1.64 -12.25 -2.05
N LEU A 38 0.62 -12.05 -1.21
CA LEU A 38 0.76 -11.99 0.24
C LEU A 38 -0.49 -12.54 0.93
N ARG A 39 -0.37 -12.89 2.20
CA ARG A 39 -1.50 -13.05 3.12
C ARG A 39 -1.67 -11.79 3.96
N TYR A 40 -2.88 -11.57 4.47
CA TYR A 40 -3.14 -10.51 5.44
C TYR A 40 -3.95 -11.01 6.61
N GLU A 41 -3.65 -10.45 7.78
CA GLU A 41 -4.33 -10.73 9.04
C GLU A 41 -4.81 -9.42 9.66
N GLN A 42 -6.06 -9.41 10.09
CA GLN A 42 -6.68 -8.32 10.84
C GLN A 42 -7.54 -8.95 11.94
N PRO A 43 -6.99 -9.17 13.14
CA PRO A 43 -7.74 -9.73 14.26
C PRO A 43 -8.98 -8.88 14.60
N PHE A 44 -10.08 -9.50 15.02
CA PHE A 44 -11.38 -8.84 15.22
C PHE A 44 -11.35 -7.66 16.21
N LEU A 45 -10.45 -7.72 17.20
CA LEU A 45 -10.27 -6.67 18.22
C LEU A 45 -8.99 -5.86 18.04
N ALA A 46 -8.18 -6.19 17.03
CA ALA A 46 -6.97 -5.46 16.74
C ALA A 46 -7.28 -4.40 15.68
N ASP A 47 -6.90 -3.17 15.99
CA ASP A 47 -7.07 -2.05 15.07
C ASP A 47 -5.99 -2.03 13.97
N GLU A 48 -5.15 -3.05 13.86
CA GLU A 48 -4.05 -3.14 12.89
C GLU A 48 -4.29 -4.21 11.82
N ILE A 49 -3.61 -4.06 10.68
CA ILE A 49 -3.54 -5.09 9.64
C ILE A 49 -2.08 -5.41 9.34
N THR A 50 -1.77 -6.69 9.26
CA THR A 50 -0.43 -7.19 8.95
C THR A 50 -0.45 -7.94 7.63
N PHE A 51 0.56 -7.72 6.79
CA PHE A 51 0.78 -8.37 5.51
C PHE A 51 2.00 -9.28 5.59
N LYS A 52 1.84 -10.55 5.22
CA LYS A 52 2.83 -11.61 5.39
C LYS A 52 3.13 -12.32 4.08
N LYS A 53 4.36 -12.82 3.94
CA LYS A 53 4.77 -13.72 2.85
C LYS A 53 3.97 -15.02 2.88
N LEU A 54 3.75 -15.60 1.69
CA LEU A 54 2.91 -16.78 1.50
C LEU A 54 3.54 -18.05 2.08
N ASP A 55 4.87 -18.15 1.99
CA ASP A 55 5.70 -19.32 2.27
C ASP A 55 6.34 -19.28 3.66
N SER A 56 6.76 -18.10 4.13
CA SER A 56 7.58 -17.97 5.34
C SER A 56 6.85 -17.41 6.57
N GLN A 57 5.59 -16.96 6.44
CA GLN A 57 4.89 -16.16 7.46
C GLN A 57 5.60 -14.85 7.85
N GLU A 58 6.70 -14.50 7.17
CA GLU A 58 7.45 -13.29 7.45
C GLU A 58 6.58 -12.06 7.19
N GLU A 59 6.59 -11.15 8.15
CA GLU A 59 5.88 -9.89 8.03
C GLU A 59 6.62 -8.97 7.05
N VAL A 60 5.85 -8.40 6.14
CA VAL A 60 6.32 -7.47 5.12
C VAL A 60 5.99 -6.05 5.56
N VAL A 61 4.70 -5.79 5.78
CA VAL A 61 4.21 -4.50 6.24
C VAL A 61 3.14 -4.71 7.30
N TYR A 62 3.15 -3.91 8.36
CA TYR A 62 1.96 -3.71 9.18
C TYR A 62 1.54 -2.25 9.21
N ILE A 63 0.24 -2.03 9.36
CA ILE A 63 -0.39 -0.71 9.38
C ILE A 63 -1.27 -0.63 10.63
N LYS A 64 -1.03 0.39 11.45
CA LYS A 64 -1.74 0.60 12.71
C LYS A 64 -2.23 2.04 12.83
N PRO A 65 -3.52 2.30 13.09
CA PRO A 65 -4.00 3.61 13.42
C PRO A 65 -3.68 3.94 14.88
N ALA A 66 -3.27 5.19 15.13
CA ALA A 66 -3.37 5.80 16.43
C ALA A 66 -4.70 6.57 16.50
N ARG A 67 -5.43 6.36 17.58
CA ARG A 67 -6.71 7.03 17.84
C ARG A 67 -6.61 7.87 19.10
N GLU A 68 -7.31 8.99 19.10
CA GLU A 68 -7.52 9.79 20.30
C GLU A 68 -8.95 9.57 20.76
N ASP A 69 -9.13 9.28 22.06
CA ASP A 69 -10.45 9.16 22.65
C ASP A 69 -11.03 10.56 22.86
N ARG A 70 -11.86 10.99 21.91
CA ARG A 70 -12.69 12.20 22.03
C ARG A 70 -14.14 11.83 22.35
N GLY A 71 -14.35 10.89 23.27
CA GLY A 71 -15.66 10.50 23.74
C GLY A 71 -16.43 9.67 22.71
N LYS A 72 -17.51 10.21 22.11
CA LYS A 72 -18.37 9.43 21.18
C LYS A 72 -17.77 9.17 19.80
N TYR A 73 -16.61 9.75 19.49
CA TYR A 73 -15.96 9.64 18.19
C TYR A 73 -14.53 9.11 18.33
N ASN A 74 -14.31 7.89 17.83
CA ASN A 74 -12.97 7.30 17.69
C ASN A 74 -12.33 7.77 16.38
N GLU A 75 -11.78 8.98 16.38
CA GLU A 75 -11.08 9.55 15.24
C GLU A 75 -9.64 9.01 15.16
N ILE A 76 -9.19 8.72 13.95
CA ILE A 76 -7.80 8.31 13.69
C ILE A 76 -6.96 9.57 13.57
N VAL A 77 -5.98 9.71 14.44
CA VAL A 77 -5.07 10.86 14.51
C VAL A 77 -3.96 10.73 13.47
N TYR A 78 -3.41 9.54 13.32
CA TYR A 78 -2.41 9.17 12.32
C TYR A 78 -2.38 7.65 12.12
N TYR A 79 -1.71 7.21 11.06
CA TYR A 79 -1.32 5.82 10.85
C TYR A 79 0.18 5.66 11.04
N THR A 80 0.60 4.62 11.73
CA THR A 80 1.97 4.11 11.71
C THR A 80 2.05 3.02 10.64
N LEU A 81 3.02 3.15 9.73
CA LEU A 81 3.37 2.12 8.76
C LEU A 81 4.75 1.58 9.12
N VAL A 82 4.90 0.27 9.11
CA VAL A 82 6.17 -0.39 9.43
C VAL A 82 6.50 -1.46 8.40
N PHE A 83 7.70 -1.37 7.85
CA PHE A 83 8.35 -2.32 6.95
C PHE A 83 9.31 -3.16 7.80
N VAL A 84 8.87 -4.38 8.13
CA VAL A 84 9.45 -5.15 9.25
C VAL A 84 10.85 -5.63 8.91
N GLN A 85 11.07 -6.16 7.70
CA GLN A 85 12.37 -6.66 7.26
C GLN A 85 13.38 -5.52 7.09
N GLU A 86 12.91 -4.38 6.59
CA GLU A 86 13.72 -3.20 6.32
C GLU A 86 13.99 -2.37 7.59
N LYS A 87 13.33 -2.70 8.72
CA LYS A 87 13.40 -1.95 9.98
C LYS A 87 13.09 -0.46 9.81
N VAL A 88 12.17 -0.15 8.91
CA VAL A 88 11.72 1.22 8.63
C VAL A 88 10.30 1.40 9.13
N SER A 89 10.09 2.45 9.91
CA SER A 89 8.76 2.90 10.33
C SER A 89 8.62 4.40 10.13
N PHE A 90 7.38 4.85 9.93
CA PHE A 90 7.01 6.26 9.97
C PHE A 90 5.52 6.44 10.27
N GLU A 91 5.16 7.66 10.63
CA GLU A 91 3.80 8.07 10.95
C GLU A 91 3.26 9.06 9.92
N THR A 92 1.95 9.00 9.66
CA THR A 92 1.31 9.91 8.70
C THR A 92 -0.17 10.13 9.01
N GLN A 93 -0.61 11.39 8.94
CA GLN A 93 -2.00 11.83 8.99
C GLN A 93 -2.64 11.89 7.60
N LYS A 94 -1.82 11.87 6.53
CA LYS A 94 -2.28 11.99 5.13
C LYS A 94 -3.23 10.86 4.71
N PHE A 95 -3.32 9.80 5.49
CA PHE A 95 -4.22 8.67 5.26
C PHE A 95 -5.41 8.58 6.22
N ASN A 96 -5.66 9.54 7.10
CA ASN A 96 -6.73 9.46 8.12
C ASN A 96 -8.14 9.22 7.55
N GLN A 97 -8.37 9.62 6.29
CA GLN A 97 -9.64 9.39 5.59
C GLN A 97 -9.68 8.06 4.80
N LYS A 98 -8.63 7.24 4.87
CA LYS A 98 -8.48 5.98 4.12
C LYS A 98 -8.46 4.80 5.07
N GLY A 99 -9.15 3.72 4.70
CA GLY A 99 -8.98 2.44 5.39
C GLY A 99 -7.61 1.80 5.12
N MET A 100 -7.11 0.97 6.04
CA MET A 100 -5.77 0.38 5.95
C MET A 100 -5.51 -0.42 4.66
N LYS A 101 -6.52 -1.14 4.15
CA LYS A 101 -6.42 -1.81 2.83
C LYS A 101 -6.16 -0.82 1.69
N SER A 102 -6.74 0.37 1.75
CA SER A 102 -6.52 1.44 0.76
C SER A 102 -5.10 2.02 0.85
N ILE A 103 -4.55 2.12 2.06
CA ILE A 103 -3.14 2.47 2.28
C ILE A 103 -2.24 1.44 1.63
N PHE A 104 -2.49 0.15 1.84
CA PHE A 104 -1.73 -0.91 1.18
C PHE A 104 -1.82 -0.85 -0.35
N LYS A 105 -3.01 -0.57 -0.92
CA LYS A 105 -3.13 -0.33 -2.38
C LYS A 105 -2.26 0.83 -2.85
N GLN A 106 -2.09 1.87 -2.05
CA GLN A 106 -1.21 2.99 -2.37
C GLN A 106 0.26 2.56 -2.39
N LEU A 107 0.69 1.68 -1.48
CA LEU A 107 2.05 1.11 -1.48
C LEU A 107 2.34 0.36 -2.78
N VAL A 108 1.43 -0.50 -3.22
CA VAL A 108 1.56 -1.22 -4.50
C VAL A 108 1.56 -0.24 -5.68
N LYS A 109 0.62 0.71 -5.70
CA LYS A 109 0.52 1.72 -6.76
C LYS A 109 1.80 2.55 -6.94
N GLU A 110 2.51 2.85 -5.85
CA GLU A 110 3.78 3.59 -5.88
C GLU A 110 5.02 2.69 -6.04
N GLY A 111 4.82 1.40 -6.28
CA GLY A 111 5.88 0.43 -6.50
C GLY A 111 6.69 0.11 -5.24
N VAL A 112 6.16 0.44 -4.05
CA VAL A 112 6.79 0.10 -2.77
C VAL A 112 6.69 -1.39 -2.51
N VAL A 113 5.50 -1.95 -2.71
CA VAL A 113 5.28 -3.41 -2.65
C VAL A 113 5.16 -3.92 -4.07
N LEU A 114 6.04 -4.84 -4.45
CA LEU A 114 6.12 -5.41 -5.78
C LEU A 114 5.10 -6.56 -5.97
N PRO A 115 4.82 -6.99 -7.21
CA PRO A 115 3.87 -8.08 -7.49
C PRO A 115 4.17 -9.40 -6.79
N ASP A 116 5.44 -9.67 -6.48
CA ASP A 116 5.89 -10.85 -5.72
C ASP A 116 5.81 -10.66 -4.19
N GLY A 117 5.23 -9.55 -3.75
CA GLY A 117 5.08 -9.20 -2.35
C GLY A 117 6.39 -8.79 -1.66
N THR A 118 7.48 -8.55 -2.39
CA THR A 118 8.71 -7.96 -1.81
C THR A 118 8.62 -6.43 -1.73
N VAL A 119 9.47 -5.83 -0.91
CA VAL A 119 9.56 -4.38 -0.76
C VAL A 119 10.69 -3.85 -1.64
N ASN A 120 10.39 -2.85 -2.46
CA ASN A 120 11.41 -2.05 -3.14
C ASN A 120 11.90 -0.95 -2.19
N ILE A 121 13.13 -1.11 -1.68
CA ILE A 121 13.72 -0.22 -0.67
C ILE A 121 13.77 1.24 -1.15
N GLU A 122 14.17 1.48 -2.40
CA GLU A 122 14.31 2.84 -2.93
C GLU A 122 12.93 3.52 -3.05
N ALA A 123 11.91 2.78 -3.49
CA ALA A 123 10.54 3.27 -3.54
C ALA A 123 9.97 3.49 -2.13
N MET A 124 10.27 2.61 -1.18
CA MET A 124 9.89 2.73 0.22
C MET A 124 10.46 4.02 0.84
N GLU A 125 11.74 4.31 0.62
CA GLU A 125 12.39 5.52 1.13
C GLU A 125 11.74 6.78 0.56
N ARG A 126 11.49 6.83 -0.76
CA ARG A 126 10.75 7.95 -1.38
C ARG A 126 9.33 8.07 -0.84
N PHE A 127 8.65 6.95 -0.64
CA PHE A 127 7.31 6.92 -0.07
C PHE A 127 7.30 7.47 1.34
N LYS A 128 8.28 7.08 2.18
CA LYS A 128 8.48 7.64 3.51
C LYS A 128 8.69 9.14 3.44
N VAL A 129 9.64 9.65 2.65
CA VAL A 129 9.88 11.11 2.53
C VAL A 129 8.61 11.87 2.12
N LYS A 130 7.82 11.30 1.21
CA LYS A 130 6.58 11.92 0.71
C LYS A 130 5.47 11.93 1.75
N TYR A 131 5.30 10.86 2.52
CA TYR A 131 4.14 10.65 3.38
C TYR A 131 4.40 10.84 4.86
N GLU A 132 5.62 10.66 5.34
CA GLU A 132 6.01 10.90 6.73
C GLU A 132 5.65 12.33 7.15
N ASP A 133 4.95 12.41 8.27
CA ASP A 133 4.67 13.68 8.93
C ASP A 133 5.64 13.82 10.09
N SER A 134 6.17 15.03 10.28
CA SER A 134 7.07 15.35 11.41
C SER A 134 6.27 15.53 12.71
N LEU A 135 5.49 14.54 13.12
CA LEU A 135 4.63 14.62 14.30
C LEU A 135 5.45 14.67 15.61
N THR A 136 6.65 14.07 15.63
CA THR A 136 7.56 14.09 16.79
C THR A 136 8.22 15.46 17.04
N LYS A 137 8.19 16.40 16.08
CA LYS A 137 8.81 17.74 16.24
C LYS A 137 7.87 18.82 16.79
N LEU A 138 6.58 18.54 16.94
CA LEU A 138 5.58 19.53 17.38
C LEU A 138 5.25 19.47 18.87
N LEU A 139 5.69 18.43 19.59
CA LEU A 139 5.43 18.23 21.02
C LEU A 139 6.54 18.75 21.94
N ILE A 140 7.59 19.38 21.39
CA ILE A 140 8.63 20.09 22.14
C ILE A 140 8.51 21.57 21.78
N ARG A 141 7.57 22.28 22.41
CA ARG A 141 7.55 23.74 22.43
C ARG A 141 6.99 24.26 23.74
#